data_AF-A0A9P4NAR1-F1
#
_entry.id   AF-A0A9P4NAR1-F1
#
_cell.length_a   1.000
_cell.length_b   1.000
_cell.length_c   1.000
_cell.angle_alpha   90.00
_cell.angle_beta   90.00
_cell.angle_gamma   90.00
#
_symmetry.space_group_name_H-M   'P 1'
#
loop_
_entity.id
_entity.type
_entity.pdbx_description
1 polymer ?
#
loop_
_entity_poly.entity_id
_entity_poly.type
_entity_poly.pdbx_seq_one_letter_code
_entity_poly.pdbx_strand_id
1 'polypeptide(L)'
;MAESPHSRSNTPTLAPPLRRPLEEDHAPAVSSPLNPNPDTATRARPRAPPREQREKRETLKKREASTNTRGSTPNPTTKTKHDPASSPSPMRYSIPEPKYFDYDPPKDGIFASHEPNPICTPDGRSELLKPVDHAWNKKGYKYTHCVADPHFRHKQYYRQSDSRPYGPRMSHEDSDKWFHFDDTGTIITNEKGWRMGRGNVVAREGRMYYEVKIVKGIPAEGPMERSDPRTGAVVPGPHVRMGWARREAPLDGPVGYDGYSYGITDSRFEAMHRSRPSKLYRSVSKGAKSKHMKARPPHGRPVPVEYITDEHVREGDVIGLEIQLPSLSLHRKVVEGIYNPAVDLGDGFDAVTSSRDPLSLDKPVDIVRDRIPVPYKGNFYFEQLDYQATKAMEAYSDRGPLPSIKPSPNHDEVSLRSLPHSYIRVYKNGKVVGFAFEGILAFLPPASVPSTQAGARAGFDDGMVGYLPAVSAFNGGMAQVNFGPDFWCPPDEMLQQREKDTEMFGNTSETQLPEGRKLRAVGERFKEQIAEDVVWDIVDEVDFFVQDGGWEYKGEALDYAVGKSTPKARGFANPDEELGLEVGRRY
;
A
#
# COMPACT_ATOMS: atom_id res chain seq x y z
N MET A 1 48.76 -45.93 -14.76
CA MET A 1 48.85 -45.80 -16.23
C MET A 1 47.95 -44.63 -16.60
N ALA A 2 48.53 -43.43 -16.63
CA ALA A 2 48.96 -42.72 -17.85
C ALA A 2 47.77 -41.94 -18.44
N GLU A 3 47.83 -40.67 -18.84
CA GLU A 3 48.85 -39.63 -18.87
C GLU A 3 48.08 -38.34 -19.20
N SER A 4 48.44 -37.20 -18.62
CA SER A 4 48.09 -35.88 -19.15
C SER A 4 48.93 -35.57 -20.39
N PRO A 5 48.42 -34.74 -21.33
CA PRO A 5 49.28 -33.63 -21.75
C PRO A 5 48.57 -32.28 -21.95
N HIS A 6 49.34 -31.23 -21.69
CA HIS A 6 49.12 -29.83 -22.03
C HIS A 6 49.26 -29.56 -23.54
N SER A 7 48.58 -28.53 -24.06
CA SER A 7 49.22 -27.59 -25.02
C SER A 7 48.49 -26.23 -25.07
N ARG A 8 49.29 -25.18 -25.34
CA ARG A 8 48.98 -23.74 -25.33
C ARG A 8 48.85 -23.20 -26.77
N SER A 9 48.13 -22.10 -26.96
CA SER A 9 48.48 -20.94 -27.84
C SER A 9 47.42 -19.83 -27.66
N ASN A 10 47.75 -18.68 -27.05
CA ASN A 10 48.26 -17.40 -27.60
C ASN A 10 47.16 -16.43 -28.15
N THR A 11 46.72 -15.51 -27.25
CA THR A 11 46.56 -14.02 -27.33
C THR A 11 46.09 -13.28 -28.62
N PRO A 12 45.58 -12.00 -28.56
CA PRO A 12 45.55 -11.05 -27.44
C PRO A 12 44.22 -10.31 -27.14
N THR A 13 44.21 -9.73 -25.94
CA THR A 13 43.18 -8.86 -25.33
C THR A 13 43.40 -7.39 -25.73
N LEU A 14 42.33 -6.66 -26.08
CA LEU A 14 42.31 -5.20 -26.25
C LEU A 14 41.84 -4.54 -24.94
N ALA A 15 42.70 -3.72 -24.34
CA ALA A 15 42.41 -2.87 -23.19
C ALA A 15 42.05 -1.44 -23.62
N PRO A 16 41.09 -0.76 -22.96
CA PRO A 16 40.83 0.66 -23.16
C PRO A 16 41.85 1.55 -22.40
N PRO A 17 42.22 2.73 -22.95
CA PRO A 17 43.40 3.47 -22.51
C PRO A 17 43.19 4.31 -21.23
N LEU A 18 44.18 4.22 -20.32
CA LEU A 18 44.42 5.18 -19.25
C LEU A 18 44.94 6.52 -19.82
N ARG A 19 44.41 7.65 -19.33
CA ARG A 19 45.07 8.95 -19.42
C ARG A 19 45.79 9.28 -18.10
N ARG A 20 47.05 9.69 -18.24
CA ARG A 20 47.99 10.10 -17.19
C ARG A 20 47.59 11.44 -16.53
N PRO A 21 48.02 11.71 -15.29
CA PRO A 21 47.85 13.00 -14.62
C PRO A 21 48.93 13.99 -15.08
N LEU A 22 48.53 15.25 -15.30
CA LEU A 22 49.45 16.38 -15.42
C LEU A 22 49.44 17.14 -14.09
N GLU A 23 50.59 17.13 -13.41
CA GLU A 23 50.95 18.12 -12.40
C GLU A 23 51.34 19.42 -13.11
N GLU A 24 50.85 20.57 -12.64
CA GLU A 24 51.65 21.79 -12.61
C GLU A 24 51.09 22.73 -11.53
N ASP A 25 51.88 22.84 -10.47
CA ASP A 25 51.74 23.69 -9.29
C ASP A 25 52.30 25.07 -9.59
N HIS A 26 51.51 26.14 -9.42
CA HIS A 26 52.04 27.50 -9.27
C HIS A 26 51.14 28.35 -8.36
N ALA A 27 51.43 28.32 -7.05
CA ALA A 27 51.06 29.38 -6.13
C ALA A 27 52.24 29.64 -5.14
N PRO A 28 52.61 30.90 -4.86
CA PRO A 28 53.81 31.24 -4.10
C PRO A 28 53.71 30.92 -2.60
N ALA A 29 54.85 30.59 -2.00
CA ALA A 29 55.01 30.01 -0.67
C ALA A 29 54.95 30.98 0.53
N VAL A 30 54.30 32.15 0.44
CA VAL A 30 54.13 33.05 1.61
C VAL A 30 52.78 33.78 1.56
N SER A 31 51.99 33.66 2.62
CA SER A 31 50.71 34.31 2.81
C SER A 31 50.86 35.79 3.22
N SER A 32 49.96 36.63 2.69
CA SER A 32 49.89 38.08 2.99
C SER A 32 49.34 38.35 4.42
N PRO A 33 49.76 39.41 5.13
CA PRO A 33 49.47 39.62 6.55
C PRO A 33 48.05 40.14 6.86
N LEU A 34 47.16 40.21 5.87
CA LEU A 34 45.84 40.84 5.99
C LEU A 34 44.66 39.85 6.11
N ASN A 35 44.94 38.56 6.24
CA ASN A 35 43.88 37.58 6.51
C ASN A 35 44.43 36.37 7.31
N PRO A 36 44.29 36.34 8.65
CA PRO A 36 44.70 35.18 9.43
C PRO A 36 43.69 34.05 9.21
N ASN A 37 44.20 32.87 8.83
CA ASN A 37 43.41 31.65 8.69
C ASN A 37 43.27 30.98 10.07
N PRO A 38 42.06 30.75 10.63
CA PRO A 38 41.87 29.79 11.69
C PRO A 38 41.43 28.44 11.11
N ASP A 39 42.24 27.43 11.40
CA ASP A 39 42.13 26.05 10.98
C ASP A 39 40.85 25.31 11.41
N THR A 40 40.48 24.37 10.55
CA THR A 40 39.87 23.05 10.80
C THR A 40 38.84 22.90 11.92
N ALA A 41 37.56 23.04 11.57
CA ALA A 41 36.49 22.23 12.17
C ALA A 41 35.31 22.08 11.20
N THR A 42 35.08 20.84 10.76
CA THR A 42 33.84 20.25 10.24
C THR A 42 32.59 21.13 10.25
N ARG A 43 32.20 21.65 9.08
CA ARG A 43 30.79 22.00 8.80
C ARG A 43 30.51 21.93 7.30
N ALA A 44 29.79 20.90 6.86
CA ALA A 44 29.31 20.78 5.49
C ALA A 44 28.26 21.88 5.22
N ARG A 45 28.54 22.76 4.24
CA ARG A 45 27.54 23.66 3.65
C ARG A 45 26.89 22.96 2.44
N PRO A 46 25.58 23.17 2.19
CA PRO A 46 24.89 22.59 1.05
C PRO A 46 25.41 23.18 -0.28
N ARG A 47 25.59 22.33 -1.29
CA ARG A 47 25.96 22.75 -2.66
C ARG A 47 24.81 23.57 -3.28
N ALA A 48 25.16 24.69 -3.90
CA ALA A 48 24.24 25.47 -4.71
C ALA A 48 23.80 24.69 -5.96
N PRO A 49 22.57 24.88 -6.47
CA PRO A 49 22.10 24.19 -7.67
C PRO A 49 22.88 24.67 -8.91
N PRO A 50 23.09 23.79 -9.91
CA PRO A 50 23.79 24.17 -11.13
C PRO A 50 22.99 25.20 -11.93
N ARG A 51 23.66 26.28 -12.33
CA ARG A 51 23.12 27.32 -13.22
C ARG A 51 22.68 26.71 -14.56
N GLU A 52 21.44 26.99 -14.96
CA GLU A 52 20.92 26.71 -16.29
C GLU A 52 21.80 27.32 -17.38
N GLN A 53 22.12 26.53 -18.40
CA GLN A 53 22.71 27.02 -19.63
C GLN A 53 21.66 27.82 -20.40
N ARG A 54 21.89 29.12 -20.48
CA ARG A 54 21.17 30.11 -21.27
C ARG A 54 21.12 29.67 -22.75
N GLU A 55 19.95 29.25 -23.23
CA GLU A 55 19.72 29.00 -24.65
C GLU A 55 19.92 30.28 -25.47
N LYS A 56 20.63 30.12 -26.60
CA LYS A 56 20.96 31.19 -27.53
C LYS A 56 19.72 31.66 -28.28
N ARG A 57 19.51 32.97 -28.22
CA ARG A 57 18.50 33.75 -28.94
C ARG A 57 18.94 34.01 -30.38
N GLU A 58 18.47 33.22 -31.33
CA GLU A 58 18.60 33.39 -32.80
C GLU A 58 17.40 32.63 -33.43
N THR A 59 16.52 33.11 -34.32
CA THR A 59 16.41 34.30 -35.14
C THR A 59 14.93 34.58 -35.46
N LEU A 60 14.39 35.66 -34.90
CA LEU A 60 13.13 36.28 -35.32
C LEU A 60 13.46 37.20 -36.51
N LYS A 61 13.65 36.62 -37.70
CA LYS A 61 13.83 37.37 -38.97
C LYS A 61 13.65 36.50 -40.21
N LYS A 62 12.52 35.78 -40.29
CA LYS A 62 12.02 35.25 -41.58
C LYS A 62 10.52 35.00 -41.56
N ARG A 63 9.72 36.04 -41.28
CA ARG A 63 8.28 36.02 -41.56
C ARG A 63 7.70 37.42 -41.78
N GLU A 64 8.36 38.21 -42.61
CA GLU A 64 7.82 39.48 -43.12
C GLU A 64 8.19 39.61 -44.60
N ALA A 65 7.53 38.84 -45.45
CA ALA A 65 7.43 39.09 -46.88
C ALA A 65 6.37 38.14 -47.47
N SER A 66 5.10 38.52 -47.39
CA SER A 66 4.11 38.43 -48.49
C SER A 66 2.72 38.73 -47.93
N THR A 67 2.45 40.02 -47.74
CA THR A 67 1.09 40.57 -47.62
C THR A 67 0.66 41.04 -49.01
N ASN A 68 -0.22 40.28 -49.66
CA ASN A 68 -1.42 40.79 -50.34
C ASN A 68 -2.11 39.69 -51.16
N THR A 69 -3.33 39.30 -50.77
CA THR A 69 -4.54 39.61 -51.56
C THR A 69 -5.81 38.99 -50.93
N ARG A 70 -6.83 39.85 -50.78
CA ARG A 70 -8.27 39.60 -50.87
C ARG A 70 -8.94 38.67 -49.83
N GLY A 71 -9.54 39.34 -48.84
CA GLY A 71 -11.00 39.34 -48.63
C GLY A 71 -11.67 38.00 -48.36
N SER A 72 -11.82 37.66 -47.08
CA SER A 72 -13.01 36.95 -46.59
C SER A 72 -13.21 37.29 -45.10
N THR A 73 -14.34 37.92 -44.80
CA THR A 73 -14.82 38.22 -43.44
C THR A 73 -14.97 36.93 -42.63
N PRO A 74 -14.37 36.78 -41.44
CA PRO A 74 -14.66 35.66 -40.57
C PRO A 74 -15.98 35.93 -39.83
N ASN A 75 -17.00 35.12 -40.12
CA ASN A 75 -18.21 35.02 -39.30
C ASN A 75 -17.81 34.64 -37.86
N PRO A 76 -18.31 35.33 -36.81
CA PRO A 76 -18.10 34.90 -35.44
C PRO A 76 -19.10 33.78 -35.12
N THR A 77 -18.82 32.54 -35.54
CA THR A 77 -19.35 31.40 -34.80
C THR A 77 -18.48 31.24 -33.57
N THR A 78 -18.94 31.81 -32.47
CA THR A 78 -18.41 31.60 -31.13
C THR A 78 -18.55 30.12 -30.78
N LYS A 79 -17.61 29.29 -31.24
CA LYS A 79 -17.18 28.13 -30.48
C LYS A 79 -16.35 28.69 -29.34
N THR A 80 -17.02 29.00 -28.23
CA THR A 80 -16.40 29.06 -26.92
C THR A 80 -15.61 27.76 -26.78
N LYS A 81 -14.30 27.82 -27.04
CA LYS A 81 -13.37 26.88 -26.44
C LYS A 81 -13.47 27.16 -24.94
N HIS A 82 -14.41 26.46 -24.31
CA HIS A 82 -14.37 26.26 -22.89
C HIS A 82 -13.10 25.42 -22.68
N ASP A 83 -11.96 26.07 -22.45
CA ASP A 83 -10.83 25.38 -21.84
C ASP A 83 -11.39 24.90 -20.49
N PRO A 84 -11.68 23.60 -20.31
CA PRO A 84 -12.20 23.14 -19.04
C PRO A 84 -11.09 23.42 -18.02
N ALA A 85 -11.47 23.93 -16.86
CA ALA A 85 -10.56 23.98 -15.72
C ALA A 85 -9.88 22.62 -15.59
N SER A 86 -8.54 22.62 -15.60
CA SER A 86 -7.64 21.47 -15.70
C SER A 86 -7.64 20.61 -14.42
N SER A 87 -8.81 20.28 -13.89
CA SER A 87 -8.97 19.34 -12.79
C SER A 87 -9.00 17.92 -13.36
N PRO A 88 -8.30 16.96 -12.75
CA PRO A 88 -8.31 15.58 -13.22
C PRO A 88 -9.70 14.95 -12.98
N SER A 89 -10.31 14.42 -14.04
CA SER A 89 -11.58 13.68 -13.99
C SER A 89 -11.37 12.17 -14.22
N PRO A 90 -12.27 11.30 -13.74
CA PRO A 90 -12.26 9.87 -14.03
C PRO A 90 -12.40 9.56 -15.53
N MET A 91 -11.80 8.47 -16.00
CA MET A 91 -11.92 8.04 -17.38
C MET A 91 -13.29 7.43 -17.67
N ARG A 92 -13.93 7.88 -18.76
CA ARG A 92 -15.17 7.27 -19.26
C ARG A 92 -14.86 6.16 -20.27
N TYR A 93 -15.50 5.01 -20.07
CA TYR A 93 -15.41 3.87 -20.97
C TYR A 93 -16.66 3.79 -21.86
N SER A 94 -16.59 3.08 -22.98
CA SER A 94 -17.79 2.78 -23.78
C SER A 94 -18.27 1.38 -23.42
N ILE A 95 -19.39 1.29 -22.70
CA ILE A 95 -20.00 0.03 -22.29
C ILE A 95 -21.45 -0.05 -22.79
N PRO A 96 -21.98 -1.26 -23.06
CA PRO A 96 -23.40 -1.44 -23.32
C PRO A 96 -24.24 -0.98 -22.13
N GLU A 97 -25.47 -0.55 -22.40
CA GLU A 97 -26.43 -0.27 -21.33
C GLU A 97 -26.75 -1.55 -20.52
N PRO A 98 -26.96 -1.42 -19.20
CA PRO A 98 -27.29 -2.54 -18.34
C PRO A 98 -28.62 -3.19 -18.73
N LYS A 99 -28.66 -4.52 -18.61
CA LYS A 99 -29.87 -5.32 -18.78
C LYS A 99 -30.68 -5.31 -17.48
N TYR A 100 -31.94 -5.75 -17.54
CA TYR A 100 -32.85 -5.74 -16.39
C TYR A 100 -32.29 -6.48 -15.15
N PHE A 101 -31.62 -7.62 -15.35
CA PHE A 101 -31.02 -8.40 -14.26
C PHE A 101 -29.72 -7.78 -13.70
N ASP A 102 -29.14 -6.77 -14.35
CA ASP A 102 -27.93 -6.09 -13.84
C ASP A 102 -28.24 -5.14 -12.68
N TYR A 103 -29.53 -4.82 -12.49
CA TYR A 103 -30.07 -4.05 -11.37
C TYR A 103 -30.34 -4.90 -10.13
N ASP A 104 -30.27 -6.23 -10.26
CA ASP A 104 -30.38 -7.11 -9.11
C ASP A 104 -29.10 -7.02 -8.26
N PRO A 105 -29.21 -7.11 -6.92
CA PRO A 105 -28.05 -7.03 -6.05
C PRO A 105 -27.04 -8.15 -6.37
N PRO A 106 -25.74 -7.93 -6.15
CA PRO A 106 -24.72 -8.94 -6.38
C PRO A 106 -25.05 -10.24 -5.64
N LYS A 107 -24.94 -11.38 -6.32
CA LYS A 107 -25.09 -12.69 -5.72
C LYS A 107 -23.96 -12.95 -4.74
N ASP A 108 -24.31 -13.60 -3.64
CA ASP A 108 -23.34 -14.02 -2.63
C ASP A 108 -22.27 -14.95 -3.23
N GLY A 109 -21.08 -14.92 -2.64
CA GLY A 109 -19.99 -15.80 -3.03
C GLY A 109 -20.39 -17.28 -2.90
N ILE A 110 -20.02 -18.08 -3.89
CA ILE A 110 -20.20 -19.53 -3.83
C ILE A 110 -19.01 -20.11 -3.08
N PHE A 111 -19.27 -20.97 -2.11
CA PHE A 111 -18.25 -21.62 -1.32
C PHE A 111 -18.32 -23.13 -1.52
N ALA A 112 -17.16 -23.77 -1.71
CA ALA A 112 -17.05 -25.21 -1.86
C ALA A 112 -16.28 -25.82 -0.69
N SER A 113 -16.77 -26.98 -0.23
CA SER A 113 -16.06 -27.82 0.73
C SER A 113 -14.72 -28.30 0.15
N HIS A 114 -13.74 -28.50 1.02
CA HIS A 114 -12.47 -29.08 0.63
C HIS A 114 -12.62 -30.61 0.49
N GLU A 115 -12.84 -31.10 -0.73
CA GLU A 115 -12.93 -32.55 -0.98
C GLU A 115 -11.54 -33.16 -1.30
N PRO A 116 -11.25 -34.39 -0.84
CA PRO A 116 -12.12 -35.32 -0.11
C PRO A 116 -12.12 -35.14 1.41
N ASN A 117 -11.28 -34.25 1.96
CA ASN A 117 -11.08 -34.08 3.40
C ASN A 117 -11.47 -32.67 3.84
N PRO A 118 -12.69 -32.47 4.38
CA PRO A 118 -13.14 -31.17 4.88
C PRO A 118 -12.18 -30.58 5.91
N ILE A 119 -11.87 -29.29 5.78
CA ILE A 119 -11.00 -28.59 6.73
C ILE A 119 -11.88 -27.95 7.81
N CYS A 120 -11.98 -28.60 8.96
CA CYS A 120 -12.71 -28.03 10.09
C CYS A 120 -11.78 -27.26 11.03
N THR A 121 -12.38 -26.31 11.74
CA THR A 121 -11.79 -25.72 12.95
C THR A 121 -11.44 -26.81 13.97
N PRO A 122 -10.43 -26.60 14.84
CA PRO A 122 -10.07 -27.57 15.88
C PRO A 122 -11.24 -27.98 16.79
N ASP A 123 -12.20 -27.08 17.00
CA ASP A 123 -13.42 -27.33 17.77
C ASP A 123 -14.47 -28.17 17.02
N GLY A 124 -14.26 -28.45 15.72
CA GLY A 124 -15.16 -29.20 14.85
C GLY A 124 -16.48 -28.50 14.51
N ARG A 125 -16.65 -27.22 14.90
CA ARG A 125 -17.93 -26.49 14.79
C ARG A 125 -18.16 -25.85 13.43
N SER A 126 -17.09 -25.36 12.81
CA SER A 126 -17.15 -24.64 11.54
C SER A 126 -16.19 -25.28 10.54
N GLU A 127 -16.69 -25.50 9.34
CA GLU A 127 -15.90 -25.88 8.18
C GLU A 127 -15.33 -24.63 7.50
N LEU A 128 -14.10 -24.74 7.00
CA LEU A 128 -13.48 -23.71 6.19
C LEU A 128 -13.63 -24.07 4.72
N LEU A 129 -14.37 -23.23 4.03
CA LEU A 129 -14.76 -23.41 2.65
C LEU A 129 -13.90 -22.55 1.72
N LYS A 130 -13.72 -23.03 0.50
CA LYS A 130 -12.99 -22.32 -0.54
C LYS A 130 -13.93 -21.44 -1.36
N PRO A 131 -13.63 -20.16 -1.61
CA PRO A 131 -14.39 -19.34 -2.54
C PRO A 131 -14.25 -19.88 -3.98
N VAL A 132 -15.38 -20.06 -4.65
CA VAL A 132 -15.50 -20.54 -6.03
C VAL A 132 -16.26 -19.51 -6.86
N ASP A 133 -16.00 -19.48 -8.16
CA ASP A 133 -16.70 -18.62 -9.13
C ASP A 133 -16.64 -17.11 -8.84
N HIS A 134 -15.61 -16.71 -8.10
CA HIS A 134 -15.33 -15.34 -7.69
C HIS A 134 -14.16 -14.72 -8.49
N ALA A 135 -14.16 -13.39 -8.62
CA ALA A 135 -13.15 -12.61 -9.33
C ALA A 135 -11.93 -12.28 -8.42
N TRP A 136 -10.88 -13.10 -8.52
CA TRP A 136 -9.65 -12.89 -7.76
C TRP A 136 -8.85 -11.68 -8.28
N ASN A 137 -8.29 -10.88 -7.37
CA ASN A 137 -7.30 -9.86 -7.75
C ASN A 137 -6.11 -10.54 -8.44
N LYS A 138 -5.78 -10.09 -9.65
CA LYS A 138 -4.65 -10.60 -10.46
C LYS A 138 -3.59 -9.51 -10.56
N LYS A 139 -2.33 -9.88 -10.83
CA LYS A 139 -1.22 -8.92 -10.97
C LYS A 139 -1.62 -7.72 -11.86
N GLY A 140 -1.78 -6.56 -11.21
CA GLY A 140 -2.13 -5.29 -11.85
C GLY A 140 -3.63 -5.03 -12.07
N TYR A 141 -4.53 -5.89 -11.57
CA TYR A 141 -5.98 -5.71 -11.65
C TYR A 141 -6.66 -6.01 -10.31
N LYS A 142 -7.53 -5.10 -9.88
CA LYS A 142 -8.38 -5.24 -8.70
C LYS A 142 -9.83 -5.35 -9.14
N TYR A 143 -10.55 -6.25 -8.50
CA TYR A 143 -11.98 -6.46 -8.72
C TYR A 143 -12.76 -6.09 -7.46
N THR A 144 -13.84 -5.33 -7.62
CA THR A 144 -14.79 -5.01 -6.54
C THR A 144 -16.19 -5.17 -7.06
N HIS A 145 -17.12 -5.70 -6.26
CA HIS A 145 -18.50 -5.86 -6.71
C HIS A 145 -19.14 -4.53 -7.12
N CYS A 146 -19.98 -4.55 -8.15
CA CYS A 146 -20.79 -3.41 -8.56
C CYS A 146 -22.18 -3.85 -8.98
N VAL A 147 -23.11 -2.90 -8.97
CA VAL A 147 -24.52 -3.10 -9.30
C VAL A 147 -25.00 -1.96 -10.16
N ALA A 148 -25.93 -2.23 -11.09
CA ALA A 148 -26.55 -1.19 -11.87
C ALA A 148 -27.55 -0.37 -11.01
N ASP A 149 -27.56 0.94 -11.17
CA ASP A 149 -28.42 1.88 -10.47
C ASP A 149 -28.90 2.97 -11.46
N PRO A 150 -30.22 3.13 -11.65
CA PRO A 150 -30.77 4.11 -12.59
C PRO A 150 -30.39 5.56 -12.28
N HIS A 151 -30.03 5.87 -11.02
CA HIS A 151 -29.67 7.23 -10.61
C HIS A 151 -28.29 7.67 -11.11
N PHE A 152 -27.45 6.73 -11.54
CA PHE A 152 -26.07 6.99 -11.98
C PHE A 152 -25.93 6.98 -13.51
N ARG A 153 -26.84 7.66 -14.21
CA ARG A 153 -26.94 7.63 -15.69
C ARG A 153 -25.66 8.11 -16.36
N HIS A 154 -25.02 9.15 -15.83
CA HIS A 154 -23.84 9.75 -16.44
C HIS A 154 -22.58 8.91 -16.20
N LYS A 155 -22.55 8.17 -15.10
CA LYS A 155 -21.55 7.15 -14.74
C LYS A 155 -21.94 5.74 -15.21
N GLN A 156 -22.51 5.66 -16.41
CA GLN A 156 -22.81 4.40 -17.10
C GLN A 156 -23.72 3.44 -16.31
N TYR A 157 -24.53 3.97 -15.40
CA TYR A 157 -25.47 3.23 -14.55
C TYR A 157 -24.84 2.31 -13.50
N TYR A 158 -23.53 2.33 -13.22
CA TYR A 158 -22.96 1.43 -12.20
C TYR A 158 -22.43 2.16 -10.97
N ARG A 159 -22.71 1.60 -9.80
CA ARG A 159 -22.13 2.02 -8.52
C ARG A 159 -21.51 0.85 -7.78
N GLN A 160 -20.62 1.15 -6.85
CA GLN A 160 -19.94 0.11 -6.08
C GLN A 160 -20.92 -0.56 -5.10
N SER A 161 -20.72 -1.85 -4.86
CA SER A 161 -21.47 -2.65 -3.90
C SER A 161 -20.51 -3.63 -3.20
N ASP A 162 -20.98 -4.26 -2.13
CA ASP A 162 -20.27 -5.35 -1.45
C ASP A 162 -21.12 -6.64 -1.51
N SER A 163 -20.46 -7.77 -1.30
CA SER A 163 -21.08 -9.09 -1.12
C SER A 163 -21.09 -9.49 0.35
N ARG A 164 -21.89 -10.50 0.71
CA ARG A 164 -21.93 -11.01 2.09
C ARG A 164 -20.64 -11.77 2.42
N PRO A 165 -20.23 -11.79 3.71
CA PRO A 165 -20.87 -11.17 4.87
C PRO A 165 -20.57 -9.67 5.00
N TYR A 166 -21.60 -8.84 5.22
CA TYR A 166 -21.42 -7.39 5.37
C TYR A 166 -20.71 -7.06 6.69
N GLY A 167 -19.49 -6.52 6.60
CA GLY A 167 -18.69 -6.15 7.76
C GLY A 167 -17.20 -6.19 7.49
N PRO A 168 -16.39 -5.79 8.48
CA PRO A 168 -14.94 -5.93 8.40
C PRO A 168 -14.57 -7.42 8.48
N ARG A 169 -13.91 -7.91 7.41
CA ARG A 169 -13.56 -9.32 7.22
C ARG A 169 -12.26 -9.46 6.43
N MET A 170 -11.73 -10.68 6.38
CA MET A 170 -10.71 -11.03 5.38
C MET A 170 -11.37 -10.98 3.99
N SER A 171 -10.76 -10.25 3.04
CA SER A 171 -11.32 -10.08 1.70
C SER A 171 -11.18 -11.38 0.91
N HIS A 172 -12.25 -11.76 0.22
CA HIS A 172 -12.23 -12.91 -0.69
C HIS A 172 -11.48 -12.57 -1.99
N GLU A 173 -11.62 -11.33 -2.46
CA GLU A 173 -10.97 -10.73 -3.63
C GLU A 173 -9.45 -10.66 -3.45
N ASP A 174 -9.04 -10.28 -2.24
CA ASP A 174 -7.68 -9.88 -1.91
C ASP A 174 -6.94 -10.89 -1.04
N SER A 175 -7.17 -12.17 -1.36
CA SER A 175 -6.51 -13.32 -0.76
C SER A 175 -5.96 -14.26 -1.83
N ASP A 176 -5.03 -15.15 -1.48
CA ASP A 176 -4.57 -16.16 -2.42
C ASP A 176 -5.65 -17.23 -2.65
N LYS A 177 -5.69 -17.77 -3.88
CA LYS A 177 -6.67 -18.79 -4.32
C LYS A 177 -6.70 -20.10 -3.50
N TRP A 178 -5.70 -20.34 -2.66
CA TRP A 178 -5.64 -21.52 -1.78
C TRP A 178 -6.16 -21.26 -0.36
N PHE A 179 -6.61 -20.05 -0.07
CA PHE A 179 -7.27 -19.75 1.20
C PHE A 179 -8.62 -20.42 1.30
N HIS A 180 -8.93 -20.86 2.52
CA HIS A 180 -10.27 -21.27 2.91
C HIS A 180 -10.72 -20.41 4.09
N PHE A 181 -12.02 -20.11 4.12
CA PHE A 181 -12.66 -19.17 5.02
C PHE A 181 -13.84 -19.82 5.73
N ASP A 182 -14.18 -19.31 6.90
CA ASP A 182 -15.50 -19.58 7.50
C ASP A 182 -16.57 -18.68 6.87
N ASP A 183 -17.85 -18.97 7.16
CA ASP A 183 -18.99 -18.18 6.66
C ASP A 183 -18.91 -16.69 7.04
N THR A 184 -18.19 -16.35 8.11
CA THR A 184 -18.01 -14.95 8.55
C THR A 184 -16.81 -14.24 7.92
N GLY A 185 -15.90 -14.97 7.27
CA GLY A 185 -14.66 -14.43 6.71
C GLY A 185 -13.66 -13.95 7.77
N THR A 186 -13.72 -14.48 8.99
CA THR A 186 -12.82 -14.13 10.10
C THR A 186 -11.79 -15.22 10.39
N ILE A 187 -12.12 -16.48 10.15
CA ILE A 187 -11.21 -17.61 10.30
C ILE A 187 -10.64 -17.97 8.94
N ILE A 188 -9.32 -18.05 8.85
CA ILE A 188 -8.60 -18.38 7.63
C ILE A 188 -7.67 -19.55 7.83
N THR A 189 -7.46 -20.31 6.76
CA THR A 189 -6.45 -21.37 6.67
C THR A 189 -5.89 -21.50 5.27
N ASN A 190 -4.72 -22.11 5.18
CA ASN A 190 -4.11 -22.51 3.91
C ASN A 190 -3.26 -23.76 4.12
N GLU A 191 -3.47 -24.78 3.29
CA GLU A 191 -2.74 -26.05 3.34
C GLU A 191 -1.40 -26.03 2.62
N LYS A 192 -1.20 -25.09 1.68
CA LYS A 192 0.02 -25.01 0.87
C LYS A 192 1.15 -24.31 1.65
N GLY A 193 2.24 -24.02 0.95
CA GLY A 193 3.30 -23.14 1.46
C GLY A 193 2.78 -21.74 1.81
N TRP A 194 3.66 -20.80 2.13
CA TRP A 194 3.24 -19.49 2.60
C TRP A 194 2.34 -18.79 1.58
N ARG A 195 1.14 -18.42 2.03
CA ARG A 195 0.20 -17.58 1.29
C ARG A 195 -0.33 -16.49 2.20
N MET A 196 -0.67 -15.34 1.63
CA MET A 196 -1.19 -14.19 2.35
C MET A 196 -2.62 -13.87 1.91
N GLY A 197 -3.42 -13.39 2.85
CA GLY A 197 -4.69 -12.73 2.62
C GLY A 197 -4.72 -11.40 3.34
N ARG A 198 -5.48 -10.45 2.79
CA ARG A 198 -5.64 -9.10 3.35
C ARG A 198 -7.10 -8.86 3.76
N GLY A 199 -7.30 -8.00 4.75
CA GLY A 199 -8.61 -7.51 5.15
C GLY A 199 -9.24 -6.61 4.08
N ASN A 200 -10.56 -6.42 4.15
CA ASN A 200 -11.28 -5.46 3.29
C ASN A 200 -11.17 -3.99 3.78
N VAL A 201 -10.60 -3.77 4.97
CA VAL A 201 -10.47 -2.44 5.57
C VAL A 201 -9.05 -1.90 5.47
N VAL A 202 -8.91 -0.61 5.09
CA VAL A 202 -7.61 0.06 4.90
C VAL A 202 -7.33 1.11 5.97
N ALA A 203 -6.11 1.06 6.51
CA ALA A 203 -5.55 2.09 7.37
C ALA A 203 -4.83 3.16 6.52
N ARG A 204 -5.32 4.40 6.62
CA ARG A 204 -4.81 5.55 5.84
C ARG A 204 -4.15 6.64 6.69
N GLU A 205 -4.65 6.91 7.87
CA GLU A 205 -4.07 7.86 8.82
C GLU A 205 -4.47 7.51 10.26
N GLY A 206 -3.83 8.13 11.24
CA GLY A 206 -4.17 7.98 12.65
C GLY A 206 -3.73 6.65 13.26
N ARG A 207 -4.36 6.26 14.37
CA ARG A 207 -4.01 5.05 15.15
C ARG A 207 -5.10 3.99 15.05
N MET A 208 -4.75 2.84 14.49
CA MET A 208 -5.68 1.71 14.29
C MET A 208 -5.17 0.43 14.93
N TYR A 209 -6.10 -0.39 15.41
CA TYR A 209 -5.82 -1.65 16.10
C TYR A 209 -6.72 -2.78 15.63
N TYR A 210 -6.15 -3.99 15.54
CA TYR A 210 -6.89 -5.24 15.32
C TYR A 210 -6.20 -6.42 16.01
N GLU A 211 -6.90 -7.53 16.17
CA GLU A 211 -6.40 -8.73 16.85
C GLU A 211 -6.39 -9.95 15.94
N VAL A 212 -5.42 -10.83 16.19
CA VAL A 212 -5.29 -12.13 15.54
C VAL A 212 -5.11 -13.18 16.62
N LYS A 213 -6.05 -14.12 16.70
CA LYS A 213 -5.98 -15.29 17.56
C LYS A 213 -5.41 -16.46 16.76
N ILE A 214 -4.40 -17.11 17.32
CA ILE A 214 -3.83 -18.32 16.71
C ILE A 214 -4.72 -19.51 17.07
N VAL A 215 -5.40 -20.06 16.06
CA VAL A 215 -6.31 -21.22 16.22
C VAL A 215 -5.54 -22.52 16.06
N LYS A 216 -4.65 -22.59 15.07
CA LYS A 216 -3.78 -23.75 14.80
C LYS A 216 -2.40 -23.26 14.35
N GLY A 217 -1.36 -23.70 15.02
CA GLY A 217 -0.01 -23.19 14.83
C GLY A 217 1.01 -23.95 15.66
N ILE A 218 1.92 -23.23 16.32
CA ILE A 218 2.86 -23.84 17.26
C ILE A 218 2.06 -24.36 18.46
N PRO A 219 2.13 -25.67 18.78
CA PRO A 219 1.37 -26.27 19.88
C PRO A 219 1.60 -25.55 21.21
N ALA A 220 0.54 -25.45 22.03
CA ALA A 220 0.64 -24.91 23.39
C ALA A 220 1.57 -25.77 24.28
N GLU A 221 1.47 -27.09 24.11
CA GLU A 221 2.25 -28.13 24.80
C GLU A 221 2.84 -29.11 23.78
N GLY A 222 4.05 -29.60 24.05
CA GLY A 222 4.74 -30.57 23.19
C GLY A 222 5.85 -29.97 22.31
N PRO A 223 6.51 -30.80 21.49
CA PRO A 223 7.59 -30.36 20.62
C PRO A 223 7.07 -29.46 19.50
N MET A 224 7.85 -28.42 19.15
CA MET A 224 7.53 -27.53 18.02
C MET A 224 7.51 -28.27 16.67
N GLU A 225 8.30 -29.32 16.56
CA GLU A 225 8.42 -30.15 15.36
C GLU A 225 7.42 -31.30 15.44
N ARG A 226 6.60 -31.44 14.40
CA ARG A 226 5.71 -32.59 14.25
C ARG A 226 6.44 -33.69 13.50
N SER A 227 6.57 -34.86 14.10
CA SER A 227 6.96 -36.07 13.39
C SER A 227 5.72 -36.71 12.76
N ASP A 228 5.77 -37.03 11.48
CA ASP A 228 4.74 -37.85 10.83
C ASP A 228 4.65 -39.20 11.56
N PRO A 229 3.49 -39.56 12.14
CA PRO A 229 3.32 -40.83 12.86
C PRO A 229 3.61 -42.06 12.00
N ARG A 230 3.48 -41.95 10.68
CA ARG A 230 3.61 -43.08 9.75
C ARG A 230 5.03 -43.26 9.21
N THR A 231 5.79 -42.18 9.08
CA THR A 231 7.14 -42.21 8.48
C THR A 231 8.25 -41.83 9.45
N GLY A 232 7.90 -41.27 10.62
CA GLY A 232 8.86 -40.73 11.59
C GLY A 232 9.60 -39.48 11.08
N ALA A 233 9.30 -38.99 9.88
CA ALA A 233 9.95 -37.83 9.29
C ALA A 233 9.44 -36.55 9.98
N VAL A 234 10.35 -35.60 10.24
CA VAL A 234 9.97 -34.27 10.72
C VAL A 234 9.28 -33.53 9.58
N VAL A 235 7.99 -33.23 9.77
CA VAL A 235 7.19 -32.44 8.83
C VAL A 235 7.14 -31.00 9.36
N PRO A 236 7.31 -29.98 8.49
CA PRO A 236 7.14 -28.58 8.90
C PRO A 236 5.79 -28.37 9.58
N GLY A 237 5.79 -27.77 10.78
CA GLY A 237 4.55 -27.50 11.51
C GLY A 237 3.66 -26.47 10.81
N PRO A 238 2.37 -26.38 11.21
CA PRO A 238 1.52 -25.27 10.81
C PRO A 238 2.07 -23.97 11.41
N HIS A 239 2.20 -22.93 10.58
CA HIS A 239 2.71 -21.63 11.02
C HIS A 239 1.82 -20.49 10.54
N VAL A 240 1.80 -19.41 11.32
CA VAL A 240 1.06 -18.18 11.01
C VAL A 240 1.98 -16.97 11.12
N ARG A 241 1.82 -16.02 10.22
CA ARG A 241 2.41 -14.68 10.30
C ARG A 241 1.31 -13.65 10.19
N MET A 242 1.44 -12.56 10.93
CA MET A 242 0.44 -11.50 11.01
C MET A 242 1.10 -10.14 10.92
N GLY A 243 0.43 -9.15 10.36
CA GLY A 243 0.99 -7.80 10.24
C GLY A 243 0.23 -6.92 9.26
N TRP A 244 0.90 -5.92 8.73
CA TRP A 244 0.29 -4.96 7.81
C TRP A 244 0.92 -5.08 6.42
N ALA A 245 0.11 -5.06 5.37
CA ALA A 245 0.59 -5.12 3.99
C ALA A 245 -0.11 -4.07 3.13
N ARG A 246 0.64 -3.50 2.19
CA ARG A 246 0.05 -2.70 1.11
C ARG A 246 -0.42 -3.60 -0.03
N ARG A 247 -1.16 -3.04 -0.98
CA ARG A 247 -1.72 -3.75 -2.15
C ARG A 247 -0.67 -4.32 -3.10
N GLU A 248 0.48 -3.65 -3.22
CA GLU A 248 1.59 -4.12 -4.06
C GLU A 248 2.23 -5.40 -3.55
N ALA A 249 2.03 -5.74 -2.27
CA ALA A 249 2.60 -6.94 -1.68
C ALA A 249 1.99 -8.20 -2.32
N PRO A 250 2.82 -9.18 -2.74
CA PRO A 250 2.33 -10.32 -3.46
C PRO A 250 1.68 -11.32 -2.50
N LEU A 251 0.51 -11.86 -2.89
CA LEU A 251 -0.27 -12.80 -2.08
C LEU A 251 0.33 -14.22 -2.03
N ASP A 252 1.28 -14.52 -2.92
CA ASP A 252 2.00 -15.80 -3.00
C ASP A 252 3.19 -15.91 -2.03
N GLY A 253 3.47 -14.84 -1.27
CA GLY A 253 4.49 -14.79 -0.22
C GLY A 253 3.88 -14.49 1.15
N PRO A 254 4.63 -14.74 2.24
CA PRO A 254 4.20 -14.35 3.58
C PRO A 254 4.34 -12.84 3.81
N VAL A 255 3.52 -12.30 4.71
CA VAL A 255 3.67 -10.93 5.23
C VAL A 255 5.09 -10.72 5.79
N GLY A 256 5.74 -9.63 5.38
CA GLY A 256 7.13 -9.30 5.67
C GLY A 256 8.16 -9.89 4.70
N TYR A 257 7.73 -10.59 3.63
CA TYR A 257 8.61 -11.15 2.60
C TYR A 257 9.29 -10.06 1.77
N ASP A 258 8.52 -9.07 1.35
CA ASP A 258 8.92 -7.93 0.54
C ASP A 258 9.17 -6.69 1.43
N GLY A 259 9.33 -5.52 0.81
CA GLY A 259 9.32 -4.27 1.56
C GLY A 259 7.98 -3.52 1.57
N TYR A 260 6.92 -4.02 0.93
CA TYR A 260 5.58 -3.44 0.98
C TYR A 260 4.75 -3.93 2.19
N SER A 261 5.25 -4.94 2.88
CA SER A 261 4.64 -5.56 4.05
C SER A 261 5.57 -5.60 5.26
N TYR A 262 4.94 -5.63 6.43
CA TYR A 262 5.57 -5.67 7.74
C TYR A 262 4.88 -6.76 8.55
N GLY A 263 5.59 -7.87 8.78
CA GLY A 263 5.05 -9.05 9.46
C GLY A 263 5.64 -9.28 10.83
N ILE A 264 4.95 -10.06 11.65
CA ILE A 264 5.41 -10.64 12.91
C ILE A 264 5.30 -12.17 12.78
N THR A 265 6.35 -12.88 13.19
CA THR A 265 6.37 -14.35 13.16
C THR A 265 5.77 -14.95 14.41
N ASP A 266 5.11 -16.10 14.27
CA ASP A 266 4.70 -16.93 15.41
C ASP A 266 5.91 -17.54 16.15
N SER A 267 6.89 -18.00 15.38
CA SER A 267 8.16 -18.53 15.85
C SER A 267 9.09 -17.40 16.28
N ARG A 268 9.59 -17.47 17.52
CA ARG A 268 10.47 -16.47 18.17
C ARG A 268 9.91 -15.04 18.30
N PHE A 269 8.71 -14.78 17.78
CA PHE A 269 8.03 -13.49 17.85
C PHE A 269 8.91 -12.32 17.39
N GLU A 270 9.46 -12.50 16.19
CA GLU A 270 10.34 -11.54 15.53
C GLU A 270 9.56 -10.69 14.53
N ALA A 271 9.97 -9.44 14.39
CA ALA A 271 9.50 -8.56 13.33
C ALA A 271 10.20 -8.96 12.01
N MET A 272 9.45 -9.09 10.93
CA MET A 272 9.90 -9.52 9.61
C MET A 272 9.63 -8.43 8.57
N HIS A 273 10.67 -7.99 7.88
CA HIS A 273 10.57 -7.07 6.75
C HIS A 273 11.69 -7.36 5.75
N ARG A 274 11.37 -7.45 4.45
CA ARG A 274 12.31 -7.89 3.39
C ARG A 274 12.92 -9.26 3.65
N SER A 275 12.14 -10.15 4.27
CA SER A 275 12.62 -11.46 4.76
C SER A 275 13.80 -11.36 5.75
N ARG A 276 13.98 -10.21 6.43
CA ARG A 276 15.00 -10.02 7.48
C ARG A 276 14.31 -9.97 8.84
N PRO A 277 14.63 -10.91 9.75
CA PRO A 277 14.12 -10.85 11.12
C PRO A 277 14.80 -9.73 11.91
N SER A 278 14.03 -9.07 12.75
CA SER A 278 14.44 -8.06 13.72
C SER A 278 13.75 -8.34 15.05
N LYS A 279 14.41 -8.01 16.16
CA LYS A 279 13.84 -8.20 17.48
C LYS A 279 12.90 -7.05 17.82
N LEU A 280 11.79 -7.38 18.48
CA LEU A 280 10.88 -6.41 19.09
C LEU A 280 11.58 -5.69 20.23
N TYR A 281 11.17 -4.45 20.48
CA TYR A 281 11.88 -3.62 21.44
C TYR A 281 11.00 -2.61 22.18
N ARG A 282 11.36 -2.33 23.43
CA ARG A 282 10.71 -1.28 24.25
C ARG A 282 11.60 -0.05 24.37
N SER A 283 11.03 1.12 24.08
CA SER A 283 11.70 2.39 24.31
C SER A 283 11.90 2.60 25.81
N VAL A 284 13.13 2.74 26.28
CA VAL A 284 13.43 3.00 27.68
C VAL A 284 13.59 4.51 27.90
N SER A 285 13.15 5.02 29.06
CA SER A 285 13.27 6.45 29.40
C SER A 285 14.75 6.90 29.40
N LYS A 286 14.99 8.18 29.07
CA LYS A 286 16.31 8.80 28.84
C LYS A 286 17.30 8.79 30.04
N GLY A 287 17.01 8.09 31.14
CA GLY A 287 17.89 7.97 32.32
C GLY A 287 18.11 6.55 32.83
N ALA A 288 17.52 5.52 32.21
CA ALA A 288 17.63 4.15 32.68
C ALA A 288 18.98 3.53 32.31
N LYS A 289 19.76 3.13 33.33
CA LYS A 289 21.01 2.36 33.15
C LYS A 289 20.68 0.88 33.06
N SER A 290 20.50 0.32 31.86
CA SER A 290 20.40 -1.13 31.68
C SER A 290 21.74 -1.72 31.23
N LYS A 291 22.08 -2.94 31.67
CA LYS A 291 23.28 -3.66 31.20
C LYS A 291 23.16 -4.16 29.75
N HIS A 292 22.01 -3.96 29.11
CA HIS A 292 21.67 -4.45 27.76
C HIS A 292 21.33 -3.30 26.79
N MET A 293 21.95 -2.13 26.96
CA MET A 293 21.79 -1.02 26.02
C MET A 293 22.39 -1.39 24.65
N LYS A 294 21.54 -1.47 23.63
CA LYS A 294 21.93 -1.64 22.23
C LYS A 294 21.33 -0.52 21.39
N ALA A 295 22.01 -0.15 20.31
CA ALA A 295 21.57 0.90 19.41
C ALA A 295 20.26 0.50 18.71
N ARG A 296 19.29 1.42 18.65
CA ARG A 296 18.05 1.29 17.89
C ARG A 296 18.36 0.87 16.43
N PRO A 297 17.55 -0.03 15.83
CA PRO A 297 17.56 -0.26 14.37
C PRO A 297 17.36 1.06 13.60
N PRO A 298 17.74 1.15 12.31
CA PRO A 298 18.65 2.18 11.80
C PRO A 298 17.99 3.53 11.47
N HIS A 299 17.19 4.14 12.34
CA HIS A 299 16.69 5.51 12.16
C HIS A 299 16.81 6.32 13.47
N GLY A 300 17.99 6.92 13.70
CA GLY A 300 18.18 7.98 14.71
C GLY A 300 19.32 7.75 15.71
N ARG A 301 19.44 8.69 16.67
CA ARG A 301 20.43 8.63 17.75
C ARG A 301 20.23 7.34 18.58
N PRO A 302 21.30 6.67 19.04
CA PRO A 302 21.18 5.44 19.82
C PRO A 302 20.55 5.77 21.18
N VAL A 303 19.24 5.61 21.28
CA VAL A 303 18.52 5.57 22.55
C VAL A 303 18.60 4.13 23.06
N PRO A 304 18.82 3.90 24.36
CA PRO A 304 18.77 2.55 24.92
C PRO A 304 17.40 1.92 24.72
N VAL A 305 17.42 0.67 24.24
CA VAL A 305 16.23 -0.11 23.98
C VAL A 305 16.35 -1.48 24.63
N GLU A 306 15.26 -1.95 25.22
CA GLU A 306 15.19 -3.32 25.75
C GLU A 306 14.65 -4.24 24.66
N TYR A 307 15.48 -5.18 24.21
CA TYR A 307 15.03 -6.21 23.27
C TYR A 307 14.31 -7.32 24.00
N ILE A 308 13.21 -7.74 23.42
CA ILE A 308 12.40 -8.84 23.93
C ILE A 308 12.94 -10.13 23.32
N THR A 309 13.09 -11.15 24.15
CA THR A 309 13.68 -12.44 23.76
C THR A 309 12.63 -13.51 23.65
N ASP A 310 12.55 -14.13 22.47
CA ASP A 310 12.10 -15.49 22.17
C ASP A 310 10.85 -16.01 22.90
N GLU A 311 9.81 -15.17 23.01
CA GLU A 311 8.49 -15.65 23.39
C GLU A 311 7.78 -16.20 22.16
N HIS A 312 7.63 -17.52 22.03
CA HIS A 312 6.80 -18.08 20.97
C HIS A 312 5.34 -17.61 21.11
N VAL A 313 4.67 -17.43 19.97
CA VAL A 313 3.22 -17.33 19.89
C VAL A 313 2.67 -18.74 19.72
N ARG A 314 1.83 -19.18 20.64
CA ARG A 314 1.28 -20.53 20.66
C ARG A 314 -0.20 -20.53 20.31
N GLU A 315 -0.73 -21.71 20.01
CA GLU A 315 -2.17 -21.93 19.89
C GLU A 315 -2.91 -21.37 21.12
N GLY A 316 -3.93 -20.55 20.88
CA GLY A 316 -4.72 -19.86 21.90
C GLY A 316 -4.25 -18.44 22.21
N ASP A 317 -3.02 -18.04 21.88
CA ASP A 317 -2.55 -16.67 22.07
C ASP A 317 -3.30 -15.70 21.15
N VAL A 318 -3.57 -14.51 21.68
CA VAL A 318 -4.16 -13.37 20.97
C VAL A 318 -3.10 -12.30 20.79
N ILE A 319 -2.78 -11.98 19.54
CA ILE A 319 -1.82 -10.95 19.17
C ILE A 319 -2.56 -9.72 18.68
N GLY A 320 -2.35 -8.60 19.37
CA GLY A 320 -2.87 -7.29 18.96
C GLY A 320 -1.83 -6.53 18.14
N LEU A 321 -2.27 -5.89 17.07
CA LEU A 321 -1.42 -5.14 16.15
C LEU A 321 -1.94 -3.71 16.04
N GLU A 322 -1.14 -2.75 16.51
CA GLU A 322 -1.39 -1.31 16.36
C GLU A 322 -0.52 -0.75 15.25
N ILE A 323 -1.11 0.04 14.37
CA ILE A 323 -0.42 0.90 13.42
C ILE A 323 -0.72 2.37 13.72
N GLN A 324 0.32 3.19 13.78
CA GLN A 324 0.21 4.64 13.83
C GLN A 324 0.72 5.25 12.53
N LEU A 325 -0.11 6.09 11.94
CA LEU A 325 0.16 6.85 10.73
C LEU A 325 0.01 8.36 11.02
N PRO A 326 0.83 9.21 10.39
CA PRO A 326 0.61 10.66 10.42
C PRO A 326 -0.70 11.02 9.70
N SER A 327 -1.14 12.26 9.86
CA SER A 327 -2.23 12.82 9.05
C SER A 327 -1.93 12.74 7.55
N LEU A 328 -2.98 12.62 6.73
CA LEU A 328 -2.89 12.63 5.28
C LEU A 328 -2.21 13.91 4.74
N SER A 329 -2.42 15.06 5.38
CA SER A 329 -1.77 16.32 5.01
C SER A 329 -0.24 16.26 5.19
N LEU A 330 0.24 15.68 6.30
CA LEU A 330 1.67 15.50 6.52
C LEU A 330 2.25 14.43 5.59
N HIS A 331 1.52 13.34 5.38
CA HIS A 331 1.90 12.30 4.41
C HIS A 331 2.09 12.92 3.02
N ARG A 332 1.15 13.77 2.57
CA ARG A 332 1.25 14.47 1.29
C ARG A 332 2.53 15.30 1.18
N LYS A 333 2.87 16.09 2.22
CA LYS A 333 4.12 16.87 2.24
C LYS A 333 5.36 15.98 2.06
N VAL A 334 5.37 14.79 2.66
CA VAL A 334 6.47 13.81 2.50
C VAL A 334 6.55 13.32 1.06
N VAL A 335 5.42 12.95 0.47
CA VAL A 335 5.35 12.42 -0.90
C VAL A 335 5.63 13.49 -1.97
N GLU A 336 5.24 14.74 -1.73
CA GLU A 336 5.56 15.88 -2.60
C GLU A 336 7.00 16.39 -2.41
N GLY A 337 7.69 15.96 -1.34
CA GLY A 337 9.08 16.33 -1.06
C GLY A 337 9.23 17.71 -0.42
N ILE A 338 8.14 18.23 0.14
CA ILE A 338 8.05 19.53 0.81
C ILE A 338 8.35 19.40 2.31
N TYR A 339 8.31 18.17 2.84
CA TYR A 339 8.50 17.89 4.26
C TYR A 339 9.81 18.46 4.82
N ASN A 340 9.68 19.28 5.87
CA ASN A 340 10.82 19.87 6.55
C ASN A 340 10.76 19.56 8.05
N PRO A 341 11.66 18.73 8.60
CA PRO A 341 11.64 18.36 10.02
C PRO A 341 11.88 19.53 10.97
N ALA A 342 12.31 20.70 10.49
CA ALA A 342 12.45 21.90 11.32
C ALA A 342 11.13 22.69 11.49
N VAL A 343 10.15 22.48 10.60
CA VAL A 343 8.86 23.19 10.59
C VAL A 343 7.72 22.24 10.92
N ASP A 344 7.73 21.05 10.32
CA ASP A 344 6.74 19.99 10.51
C ASP A 344 7.10 19.16 11.75
N LEU A 345 7.01 19.77 12.94
CA LEU A 345 7.42 19.15 14.22
C LEU A 345 6.44 18.10 14.77
N GLY A 346 5.17 18.15 14.34
CA GLY A 346 4.10 17.28 14.80
C GLY A 346 3.69 16.20 13.79
N ASP A 347 2.74 15.36 14.17
CA ASP A 347 2.11 14.33 13.32
C ASP A 347 1.06 14.89 12.33
N GLY A 348 0.87 16.21 12.35
CA GLY A 348 -0.04 16.98 11.51
C GLY A 348 -1.50 16.99 11.99
N PHE A 349 -1.83 16.31 13.10
CA PHE A 349 -3.15 16.43 13.72
C PHE A 349 -3.31 17.71 14.57
N ASP A 350 -2.21 18.37 14.96
CA ASP A 350 -2.24 19.65 15.67
C ASP A 350 -2.71 20.82 14.79
N ALA A 351 -2.47 20.73 13.47
CA ALA A 351 -2.68 21.81 12.51
C ALA A 351 -4.16 22.16 12.28
N VAL A 352 -5.10 21.28 12.63
CA VAL A 352 -6.54 21.53 12.48
C VAL A 352 -7.00 22.71 13.36
N THR A 353 -6.27 23.02 14.43
CA THR A 353 -6.63 24.10 15.38
C THR A 353 -5.92 25.43 15.10
N SER A 354 -4.85 25.43 14.31
CA SER A 354 -3.95 26.58 14.22
C SER A 354 -3.56 26.85 12.77
N SER A 355 -4.11 27.93 12.22
CA SER A 355 -3.84 28.53 10.90
C SER A 355 -4.22 27.68 9.67
N ARG A 356 -5.38 28.03 9.07
CA ARG A 356 -5.55 27.99 7.62
C ARG A 356 -4.48 28.91 7.01
N ASP A 357 -3.31 28.38 6.69
CA ASP A 357 -2.28 29.14 5.97
C ASP A 357 -2.84 29.45 4.57
N PRO A 358 -3.10 30.72 4.21
CA PRO A 358 -3.69 31.10 2.94
C PRO A 358 -2.79 30.77 1.73
N LEU A 359 -1.51 30.47 1.98
CA LEU A 359 -0.52 30.12 0.96
C LEU A 359 -0.32 28.61 0.82
N SER A 360 -0.72 27.82 1.83
CA SER A 360 -0.95 26.38 1.65
C SER A 360 -2.38 26.19 1.19
N LEU A 361 -2.61 26.36 -0.12
CA LEU A 361 -3.66 25.57 -0.74
C LEU A 361 -3.31 24.10 -0.44
N ASP A 362 -3.87 23.56 0.64
CA ASP A 362 -4.14 22.14 0.76
C ASP A 362 -4.91 21.81 -0.50
N LYS A 363 -4.19 21.35 -1.53
CA LYS A 363 -4.84 20.71 -2.65
C LYS A 363 -5.79 19.68 -2.01
N PRO A 364 -7.07 19.66 -2.38
CA PRO A 364 -7.97 18.65 -1.87
C PRO A 364 -7.39 17.26 -2.13
N VAL A 365 -7.79 16.29 -1.31
CA VAL A 365 -7.47 14.88 -1.56
C VAL A 365 -8.29 14.46 -2.77
N ASP A 366 -7.72 14.67 -3.96
CA ASP A 366 -8.36 14.31 -5.22
C ASP A 366 -8.27 12.78 -5.38
N ILE A 367 -9.38 12.11 -5.12
CA ILE A 367 -9.54 10.68 -5.39
C ILE A 367 -10.12 10.56 -6.81
N VAL A 368 -9.37 9.93 -7.70
CA VAL A 368 -9.75 9.76 -9.11
C VAL A 368 -9.71 8.27 -9.42
N ARG A 369 -10.89 7.68 -9.65
CA ARG A 369 -11.07 6.23 -9.77
C ARG A 369 -11.43 5.84 -11.19
N ASP A 370 -10.47 5.27 -11.91
CA ASP A 370 -10.68 4.70 -13.24
C ASP A 370 -11.18 3.26 -13.10
N ARG A 371 -12.49 3.05 -13.29
CA ARG A 371 -13.17 1.77 -13.04
C ARG A 371 -14.03 1.36 -14.23
N ILE A 372 -14.02 0.08 -14.56
CA ILE A 372 -14.79 -0.48 -15.67
C ILE A 372 -15.71 -1.57 -15.15
N PRO A 373 -17.04 -1.46 -15.30
CA PRO A 373 -17.94 -2.56 -14.95
C PRO A 373 -17.79 -3.70 -15.96
N VAL A 374 -17.54 -4.91 -15.45
CA VAL A 374 -17.35 -6.13 -16.23
C VAL A 374 -18.23 -7.25 -15.66
N PRO A 375 -18.99 -7.97 -16.50
CA PRO A 375 -19.74 -9.15 -16.06
C PRO A 375 -18.80 -10.35 -15.87
N TYR A 376 -18.99 -11.10 -14.79
CA TYR A 376 -18.28 -12.34 -14.52
C TYR A 376 -19.13 -13.32 -13.71
N LYS A 377 -19.32 -14.52 -14.25
CA LYS A 377 -20.02 -15.66 -13.61
C LYS A 377 -21.35 -15.29 -12.92
N GLY A 378 -22.12 -14.41 -13.58
CA GLY A 378 -23.45 -14.01 -13.10
C GLY A 378 -23.47 -12.86 -12.09
N ASN A 379 -22.33 -12.23 -11.82
CA ASN A 379 -22.16 -11.01 -11.05
C ASN A 379 -21.49 -9.91 -11.90
N PHE A 380 -21.58 -8.66 -11.46
CA PHE A 380 -20.82 -7.55 -12.02
C PHE A 380 -19.73 -7.08 -11.05
N TYR A 381 -18.57 -6.76 -11.62
CA TYR A 381 -17.42 -6.25 -10.89
C TYR A 381 -16.91 -4.99 -11.56
N PHE A 382 -16.45 -4.02 -10.79
CA PHE A 382 -15.54 -3.00 -11.28
C PHE A 382 -14.13 -3.59 -11.37
N GLU A 383 -13.59 -3.62 -12.57
CA GLU A 383 -12.17 -3.84 -12.84
C GLU A 383 -11.43 -2.50 -12.75
N GLN A 384 -10.35 -2.48 -11.98
CA GLN A 384 -9.47 -1.31 -11.78
C GLN A 384 -8.02 -1.75 -11.95
N LEU A 385 -7.16 -0.86 -12.43
CA LEU A 385 -5.72 -1.17 -12.50
C LEU A 385 -5.10 -1.02 -11.12
N ASP A 386 -4.46 -2.09 -10.64
CA ASP A 386 -3.84 -2.16 -9.33
C ASP A 386 -2.41 -1.63 -9.32
N TYR A 387 -1.92 -1.29 -8.13
CA TYR A 387 -0.56 -0.88 -7.89
C TYR A 387 0.42 -2.04 -8.09
N GLN A 388 1.58 -1.76 -8.65
CA GLN A 388 2.62 -2.76 -8.92
C GLN A 388 3.91 -2.47 -8.16
N ALA A 389 4.71 -3.52 -7.96
CA ALA A 389 6.05 -3.37 -7.43
C ALA A 389 6.89 -2.45 -8.34
N THR A 390 7.60 -1.50 -7.73
CA THR A 390 8.49 -0.57 -8.43
C THR A 390 9.92 -1.06 -8.39
N LYS A 391 10.72 -0.72 -9.40
CA LYS A 391 12.15 -1.10 -9.48
C LYS A 391 12.96 -0.62 -8.27
N ALA A 392 12.69 0.59 -7.78
CA ALA A 392 13.35 1.14 -6.59
C ALA A 392 13.06 0.26 -5.36
N MET A 393 11.83 -0.22 -5.26
CA MET A 393 11.41 -1.07 -4.15
C MET A 393 11.89 -2.52 -4.26
N GLU A 394 11.99 -3.05 -5.48
CA GLU A 394 12.64 -4.34 -5.75
C GLU A 394 14.12 -4.29 -5.38
N ALA A 395 14.83 -3.23 -5.79
CA ALA A 395 16.23 -3.00 -5.41
C ALA A 395 16.40 -2.84 -3.89
N TYR A 396 15.46 -2.17 -3.22
CA TYR A 396 15.44 -2.11 -1.76
C TYR A 396 15.17 -3.48 -1.12
N SER A 397 14.29 -4.29 -1.71
CA SER A 397 13.97 -5.63 -1.21
C SER A 397 15.07 -6.65 -1.47
N ASP A 398 15.98 -6.37 -2.41
CA ASP A 398 17.13 -7.21 -2.70
C ASP A 398 18.01 -7.42 -1.45
N ARG A 399 18.51 -8.65 -1.34
CA ARG A 399 19.38 -9.13 -0.26
C ARG A 399 20.86 -9.00 -0.61
N GLY A 400 21.18 -8.57 -1.83
CA GLY A 400 22.53 -8.31 -2.28
C GLY A 400 23.31 -7.38 -1.33
N PRO A 401 24.65 -7.51 -1.28
CA PRO A 401 25.50 -6.71 -0.39
C PRO A 401 25.52 -5.22 -0.75
N LEU A 402 25.21 -4.87 -2.01
CA LEU A 402 25.14 -3.50 -2.51
C LEU A 402 24.01 -3.38 -3.55
N PRO A 403 23.30 -2.24 -3.60
CA PRO A 403 23.44 -1.05 -2.73
C PRO A 403 22.70 -1.16 -1.38
N SER A 404 23.29 -0.60 -0.32
CA SER A 404 22.62 -0.48 0.99
C SER A 404 21.66 0.72 0.97
N ILE A 405 20.43 0.49 0.52
CA ILE A 405 19.38 1.51 0.47
C ILE A 405 18.78 1.70 1.87
N LYS A 406 18.71 2.96 2.32
CA LYS A 406 18.13 3.36 3.62
C LYS A 406 16.97 4.34 3.39
N PRO A 407 15.71 3.93 3.66
CA PRO A 407 14.57 4.82 3.59
C PRO A 407 14.75 6.05 4.49
N SER A 408 14.21 7.19 4.06
CA SER A 408 14.16 8.40 4.88
C SER A 408 13.03 9.30 4.40
N PRO A 409 12.49 10.20 5.23
CA PRO A 409 11.36 11.05 4.79
C PRO A 409 11.66 11.89 3.56
N ASN A 410 12.93 12.30 3.39
CA ASN A 410 13.40 13.12 2.26
C ASN A 410 14.27 12.33 1.27
N HIS A 411 13.99 11.03 1.12
CA HIS A 411 14.69 10.20 0.15
C HIS A 411 14.40 10.67 -1.29
N ASP A 412 15.40 10.60 -2.18
CA ASP A 412 15.28 11.05 -3.57
C ASP A 412 14.16 10.29 -4.30
N GLU A 413 14.19 8.96 -4.23
CA GLU A 413 13.10 8.09 -4.70
C GLU A 413 11.86 8.17 -3.79
N VAL A 414 10.72 8.54 -4.37
CA VAL A 414 9.46 8.76 -3.63
C VAL A 414 8.94 7.50 -2.96
N SER A 415 9.02 6.34 -3.63
CA SER A 415 8.58 5.04 -3.08
C SER A 415 9.38 4.57 -1.86
N LEU A 416 10.56 5.16 -1.62
CA LEU A 416 11.44 4.85 -0.50
C LEU A 416 11.39 5.91 0.61
N ARG A 417 10.45 6.86 0.52
CA ARG A 417 10.25 7.84 1.59
C ARG A 417 9.56 7.19 2.77
N SER A 418 10.08 7.43 3.97
CA SER A 418 9.47 6.95 5.22
C SER A 418 8.60 8.03 5.87
N LEU A 419 7.52 7.59 6.50
CA LEU A 419 6.57 8.46 7.18
C LEU A 419 7.09 8.83 8.57
N PRO A 420 7.22 10.13 8.89
CA PRO A 420 7.56 10.57 10.24
C PRO A 420 6.43 10.21 11.21
N HIS A 421 6.76 10.03 12.50
CA HIS A 421 5.82 9.68 13.57
C HIS A 421 5.03 8.38 13.36
N SER A 422 5.43 7.56 12.38
CA SER A 422 4.78 6.30 12.08
C SER A 422 5.46 5.13 12.79
N TYR A 423 4.68 4.20 13.30
CA TYR A 423 5.19 2.99 13.93
C TYR A 423 4.18 1.84 13.90
N ILE A 424 4.67 0.63 14.12
CA ILE A 424 3.87 -0.57 14.37
C ILE A 424 4.22 -1.07 15.77
N ARG A 425 3.21 -1.21 16.62
CA ARG A 425 3.34 -1.72 18.00
C ARG A 425 2.56 -3.03 18.13
N VAL A 426 3.11 -3.95 18.91
CA VAL A 426 2.57 -5.30 19.09
C VAL A 426 2.14 -5.52 20.53
N TYR A 427 1.04 -6.24 20.70
CA TYR A 427 0.45 -6.64 21.97
C TYR A 427 0.33 -8.16 21.99
N LYS A 428 0.49 -8.78 23.16
CA LYS A 428 0.26 -10.21 23.38
C LYS A 428 -0.67 -10.36 24.56
N ASN A 429 -1.82 -10.96 24.34
CA ASN A 429 -2.88 -11.17 25.33
C ASN A 429 -3.21 -9.85 26.08
N GLY A 430 -3.36 -8.76 25.31
CA GLY A 430 -3.68 -7.40 25.81
C GLY A 430 -2.49 -6.60 26.36
N LYS A 431 -1.35 -7.23 26.65
CA LYS A 431 -0.17 -6.55 27.21
C LYS A 431 0.73 -6.01 26.10
N VAL A 432 1.20 -4.77 26.27
CA VAL A 432 2.17 -4.15 25.34
C VAL A 432 3.47 -4.95 25.35
N VAL A 433 3.82 -5.50 24.19
CA VAL A 433 5.10 -6.16 23.97
C VAL A 433 6.12 -5.08 23.64
N GLY A 434 5.94 -4.34 22.55
CA GLY A 434 6.85 -3.28 22.16
C GLY A 434 6.65 -2.81 20.73
N PHE A 435 7.60 -2.03 20.23
CA PHE A 435 7.63 -1.58 18.84
C PHE A 435 8.28 -2.65 17.96
N ALA A 436 7.65 -2.89 16.80
CA ALA A 436 8.17 -3.76 15.76
C ALA A 436 8.89 -2.95 14.67
N PHE A 437 8.28 -1.85 14.24
CA PHE A 437 8.78 -1.00 13.17
C PHE A 437 8.52 0.46 13.47
N GLU A 438 9.39 1.33 12.97
CA GLU A 438 9.25 2.78 13.05
C GLU A 438 9.70 3.38 11.71
N GLY A 439 9.03 4.45 11.27
CA GLY A 439 9.31 5.04 9.96
C GLY A 439 8.87 4.12 8.81
N ILE A 440 7.62 3.67 8.83
CA ILE A 440 7.04 2.87 7.74
C ILE A 440 6.93 3.67 6.44
N LEU A 441 6.92 2.99 5.30
CA LEU A 441 7.03 3.64 3.99
C LEU A 441 5.76 4.41 3.58
N ALA A 442 5.96 5.50 2.84
CA ALA A 442 4.88 6.28 2.26
C ALA A 442 4.17 5.47 1.16
N PHE A 443 2.84 5.55 1.12
CA PHE A 443 2.00 4.86 0.14
C PHE A 443 1.11 5.77 -0.71
N LEU A 444 0.91 7.05 -0.36
CA LEU A 444 0.15 7.93 -1.25
C LEU A 444 0.89 8.08 -2.60
N PRO A 445 0.17 8.04 -3.74
CA PRO A 445 0.75 8.34 -5.04
C PRO A 445 1.47 9.70 -5.04
N PRO A 446 2.63 9.85 -5.71
CA PRO A 446 3.32 8.89 -6.59
C PRO A 446 4.17 7.80 -5.91
N ALA A 447 4.13 7.61 -4.58
CA ALA A 447 4.88 6.52 -3.94
C ALA A 447 4.40 5.12 -4.37
N SER A 448 3.08 4.98 -4.55
CA SER A 448 2.43 3.84 -5.21
C SER A 448 2.16 4.15 -6.68
N VAL A 449 2.46 3.21 -7.57
CA VAL A 449 2.36 3.41 -9.01
C VAL A 449 1.57 2.24 -9.63
N PRO A 450 0.47 2.50 -10.36
CA PRO A 450 -0.24 1.48 -11.10
C PRO A 450 0.50 1.09 -12.39
N SER A 451 0.08 0.00 -13.04
CA SER A 451 0.73 -0.46 -14.28
C SER A 451 0.47 0.48 -15.46
N THR A 452 1.45 1.31 -15.82
CA THR A 452 1.37 2.24 -16.96
C THR A 452 1.28 1.52 -18.31
N GLN A 453 1.86 0.32 -18.42
CA GLN A 453 1.78 -0.52 -19.64
C GLN A 453 0.35 -0.99 -19.93
N ALA A 454 -0.48 -1.12 -18.89
CA ALA A 454 -1.88 -1.48 -19.02
C ALA A 454 -2.78 -0.27 -19.35
N GLY A 455 -2.22 0.94 -19.46
CA GLY A 455 -2.95 2.18 -19.72
C GLY A 455 -3.38 2.93 -18.46
N ALA A 456 -2.87 2.55 -17.27
CA ALA A 456 -3.19 3.25 -16.02
C ALA A 456 -2.61 4.67 -16.01
N ARG A 457 -3.39 5.61 -15.49
CA ARG A 457 -2.89 6.96 -15.17
C ARG A 457 -2.18 6.91 -13.81
N ALA A 458 -0.90 7.25 -13.81
CA ALA A 458 -0.11 7.30 -12.58
C ALA A 458 -0.35 8.60 -11.80
N GLY A 459 -0.16 8.55 -10.47
CA GLY A 459 -0.23 9.72 -9.60
C GLY A 459 -1.63 10.04 -9.05
N PHE A 460 -2.62 9.20 -9.32
CA PHE A 460 -3.97 9.33 -8.76
C PHE A 460 -4.19 8.32 -7.64
N ASP A 461 -4.91 8.79 -6.61
CA ASP A 461 -5.38 7.96 -5.50
C ASP A 461 -6.75 7.39 -5.84
N ASP A 462 -6.91 6.08 -5.64
CA ASP A 462 -8.15 5.36 -5.88
C ASP A 462 -9.05 5.23 -4.64
N GLY A 463 -8.68 5.90 -3.54
CA GLY A 463 -9.46 5.90 -2.28
C GLY A 463 -9.10 4.75 -1.34
N MET A 464 -8.47 3.69 -1.87
CA MET A 464 -8.20 2.44 -1.14
C MET A 464 -6.70 2.16 -1.01
N VAL A 465 -5.86 3.19 -1.08
CA VAL A 465 -4.41 3.09 -0.86
C VAL A 465 -4.09 3.20 0.63
N GLY A 466 -3.24 2.32 1.14
CA GLY A 466 -2.85 2.30 2.55
C GLY A 466 -2.34 0.95 3.00
N TYR A 467 -2.33 0.76 4.32
CA TYR A 467 -1.96 -0.51 4.95
C TYR A 467 -3.21 -1.31 5.31
N LEU A 468 -3.30 -2.54 4.83
CA LEU A 468 -4.38 -3.47 5.16
C LEU A 468 -3.90 -4.47 6.21
N PRO A 469 -4.77 -4.88 7.15
CA PRO A 469 -4.50 -6.03 8.01
C PRO A 469 -4.22 -7.25 7.14
N ALA A 470 -3.08 -7.90 7.38
CA ALA A 470 -2.61 -9.01 6.58
C ALA A 470 -2.25 -10.19 7.45
N VAL A 471 -2.65 -11.38 7.03
CA VAL A 471 -2.34 -12.63 7.71
C VAL A 471 -1.89 -13.64 6.68
N SER A 472 -0.86 -14.40 7.03
CA SER A 472 -0.30 -15.45 6.20
C SER A 472 -0.31 -16.77 6.94
N ALA A 473 -0.72 -17.82 6.24
CA ALA A 473 -0.81 -19.17 6.78
C ALA A 473 0.11 -20.11 5.99
N PHE A 474 0.71 -21.07 6.71
CA PHE A 474 1.63 -22.06 6.16
C PHE A 474 1.26 -23.45 6.67
N ASN A 475 1.19 -24.41 5.75
CA ASN A 475 1.03 -25.85 6.01
C ASN A 475 -0.12 -26.19 6.99
N GLY A 476 -1.28 -25.58 6.78
CA GLY A 476 -2.47 -25.78 7.61
C GLY A 476 -2.52 -24.93 8.88
N GLY A 477 -1.72 -23.86 8.97
CA GLY A 477 -1.86 -22.83 10.00
C GLY A 477 -3.21 -22.13 9.91
N MET A 478 -3.86 -21.94 11.06
CA MET A 478 -5.19 -21.33 11.16
C MET A 478 -5.15 -20.15 12.10
N ALA A 479 -5.76 -19.05 11.67
CA ALA A 479 -5.85 -17.83 12.44
C ALA A 479 -7.27 -17.29 12.36
N GLN A 480 -7.75 -16.72 13.47
CA GLN A 480 -8.99 -15.97 13.52
C GLN A 480 -8.65 -14.50 13.70
N VAL A 481 -9.21 -13.64 12.85
CA VAL A 481 -8.96 -12.20 12.85
C VAL A 481 -10.17 -11.48 13.44
N ASN A 482 -9.92 -10.52 14.30
CA ASN A 482 -10.93 -9.65 14.89
C ASN A 482 -10.58 -8.20 14.61
N PHE A 483 -11.44 -7.55 13.83
CA PHE A 483 -11.29 -6.16 13.41
C PHE A 483 -11.88 -5.17 14.44
N GLY A 484 -12.53 -5.66 15.50
CA GLY A 484 -13.25 -4.87 16.50
C GLY A 484 -14.70 -4.57 16.10
N PRO A 485 -15.46 -3.83 16.94
CA PRO A 485 -15.00 -3.10 18.13
C PRO A 485 -14.84 -3.98 19.39
N ASP A 486 -15.40 -5.19 19.39
CA ASP A 486 -15.39 -6.11 20.53
C ASP A 486 -14.18 -7.04 20.46
N PHE A 487 -13.10 -6.63 21.12
CA PHE A 487 -11.83 -7.34 21.15
C PHE A 487 -11.81 -8.46 22.18
N TRP A 488 -10.98 -9.49 21.96
CA TRP A 488 -10.75 -10.54 22.97
C TRP A 488 -9.85 -10.04 24.09
N CYS A 489 -8.85 -9.23 23.77
CA CYS A 489 -7.87 -8.71 24.73
C CYS A 489 -7.57 -7.21 24.46
N PRO A 490 -8.56 -6.31 24.65
CA PRO A 490 -8.40 -4.90 24.36
C PRO A 490 -7.23 -4.28 25.14
N PRO A 491 -6.43 -3.38 24.53
CA PRO A 491 -5.38 -2.67 25.25
C PRO A 491 -5.93 -1.80 26.38
N ASP A 492 -5.20 -1.71 27.50
CA ASP A 492 -5.57 -0.88 28.66
C ASP A 492 -5.85 0.59 28.29
N GLU A 493 -5.07 1.13 27.34
CA GLU A 493 -5.26 2.50 26.82
C GLU A 493 -6.65 2.67 26.17
N MET A 494 -7.12 1.66 25.43
CA MET A 494 -8.42 1.69 24.76
C MET A 494 -9.57 1.61 25.78
N LEU A 495 -9.41 0.82 26.84
CA LEU A 495 -10.38 0.74 27.94
C LEU A 495 -10.50 2.08 28.67
N GLN A 496 -9.37 2.69 29.03
CA GLN A 496 -9.33 4.01 29.67
C GLN A 496 -9.94 5.10 28.78
N GLN A 497 -9.73 5.03 27.46
CA GLN A 497 -10.35 5.96 26.51
C GLN A 497 -11.88 5.80 26.49
N ARG A 498 -12.40 4.56 26.48
CA ARG A 498 -13.85 4.30 26.53
C ARG A 498 -14.48 4.78 27.84
N GLU A 499 -13.83 4.57 28.97
CA GLU A 499 -14.29 5.06 30.28
C GLU A 499 -14.38 6.59 30.28
N LYS A 500 -13.32 7.29 29.85
CA LYS A 500 -13.31 8.75 29.75
C LYS A 500 -14.37 9.30 28.79
N ASP A 501 -14.52 8.70 27.61
CA ASP A 501 -15.52 9.14 26.64
C ASP A 501 -16.95 8.94 27.18
N THR A 502 -17.17 7.96 28.07
CA THR A 502 -18.45 7.74 28.77
C THR A 502 -18.68 8.76 29.89
N GLU A 503 -17.64 9.12 30.65
CA GLU A 503 -17.71 10.11 31.74
C GLU A 503 -17.86 11.56 31.24
N MET A 504 -17.29 11.89 30.08
CA MET A 504 -17.32 13.24 29.48
C MET A 504 -18.69 13.64 28.90
N PHE A 505 -19.67 12.73 28.85
CA PHE A 505 -21.09 13.12 28.69
C PHE A 505 -21.64 13.90 29.90
N GLY A 506 -20.88 14.01 31.01
CA GLY A 506 -21.31 14.62 32.28
C GLY A 506 -20.67 15.95 32.68
N ASN A 507 -19.51 16.39 32.16
CA ASN A 507 -18.90 17.70 32.47
C ASN A 507 -17.72 18.04 31.53
N THR A 508 -17.65 19.27 31.02
CA THR A 508 -16.69 19.69 29.97
C THR A 508 -15.66 20.69 30.48
N SER A 509 -14.37 20.29 30.56
CA SER A 509 -13.22 21.22 30.52
C SER A 509 -11.84 20.49 30.46
N GLU A 510 -11.69 19.43 29.66
CA GLU A 510 -10.35 18.89 29.32
C GLU A 510 -10.07 19.05 27.83
N THR A 511 -8.78 19.25 27.48
CA THR A 511 -8.33 19.39 26.10
C THR A 511 -8.55 18.07 25.38
N GLN A 512 -9.56 18.00 24.51
CA GLN A 512 -9.88 16.77 23.76
C GLN A 512 -8.67 16.36 22.92
N LEU A 513 -8.22 15.11 23.09
CA LEU A 513 -7.25 14.50 22.18
C LEU A 513 -7.84 14.51 20.75
N PRO A 514 -7.11 15.01 19.74
CA PRO A 514 -7.55 14.94 18.35
C PRO A 514 -7.95 13.51 17.98
N GLU A 515 -9.04 13.34 17.23
CA GLU A 515 -9.58 12.02 16.87
C GLU A 515 -8.53 11.11 16.22
N GLY A 516 -7.65 11.67 15.38
CA GLY A 516 -6.56 10.91 14.74
C GLY A 516 -5.51 10.32 15.69
N ARG A 517 -5.45 10.80 16.95
CA ARG A 517 -4.56 10.28 17.99
C ARG A 517 -5.23 9.27 18.93
N LYS A 518 -6.57 9.15 18.87
CA LYS A 518 -7.31 8.14 19.61
C LYS A 518 -7.04 6.76 19.01
N LEU A 519 -6.96 5.73 19.85
CA LEU A 519 -6.73 4.37 19.38
C LEU A 519 -8.07 3.76 18.97
N ARG A 520 -8.26 3.51 17.68
CA ARG A 520 -9.54 3.05 17.13
C ARG A 520 -9.47 1.61 16.64
N ALA A 521 -10.62 0.93 16.68
CA ALA A 521 -10.74 -0.36 16.02
C ALA A 521 -10.66 -0.18 14.50
N VAL A 522 -9.86 -0.99 13.82
CA VAL A 522 -9.77 -0.91 12.36
C VAL A 522 -11.13 -1.12 11.71
N GLY A 523 -11.98 -2.00 12.27
CA GLY A 523 -13.30 -2.32 11.74
C GLY A 523 -14.27 -1.13 11.68
N GLU A 524 -14.07 -0.07 12.47
CA GLU A 524 -14.87 1.17 12.38
C GLU A 524 -14.72 1.84 11.01
N ARG A 525 -13.52 1.74 10.40
CA ARG A 525 -13.24 2.28 9.07
C ARG A 525 -14.11 1.65 7.98
N PHE A 526 -14.64 0.45 8.18
CA PHE A 526 -15.50 -0.19 7.18
C PHE A 526 -16.69 0.70 6.79
N LYS A 527 -17.34 1.33 7.78
CA LYS A 527 -18.47 2.24 7.53
C LYS A 527 -18.02 3.55 6.89
N GLU A 528 -16.86 4.06 7.30
CA GLU A 528 -16.27 5.28 6.72
C GLU A 528 -15.89 5.07 5.25
N GLN A 529 -15.28 3.93 4.92
CA GLN A 529 -14.94 3.55 3.54
C GLN A 529 -16.19 3.44 2.67
N ILE A 530 -17.26 2.82 3.16
CA ILE A 530 -18.53 2.76 2.41
C ILE A 530 -19.07 4.17 2.17
N ALA A 531 -19.03 5.04 3.18
CA ALA A 531 -19.50 6.41 3.04
C ALA A 531 -18.64 7.20 2.05
N GLU A 532 -17.31 7.07 2.13
CA GLU A 532 -16.35 7.63 1.17
C GLU A 532 -16.66 7.12 -0.25
N ASP A 533 -16.84 5.81 -0.44
CA ASP A 533 -17.12 5.22 -1.76
C ASP A 533 -18.42 5.73 -2.37
N VAL A 534 -19.48 5.85 -1.57
CA VAL A 534 -20.79 6.40 -2.02
C VAL A 534 -20.68 7.88 -2.36
N VAL A 535 -20.01 8.68 -1.52
CA VAL A 535 -19.82 10.11 -1.76
C VAL A 535 -19.01 10.33 -3.04
N TRP A 536 -17.91 9.60 -3.21
CA TRP A 536 -17.10 9.68 -4.43
C TRP A 536 -17.87 9.17 -5.65
N ASP A 537 -18.75 8.17 -5.50
CA ASP A 537 -19.61 7.73 -6.60
C ASP A 537 -20.55 8.84 -7.07
N ILE A 538 -21.10 9.62 -6.14
CA ILE A 538 -21.94 10.79 -6.44
C ILE A 538 -21.13 11.92 -7.06
N VAL A 539 -19.91 12.17 -6.56
CA VAL A 539 -19.01 13.18 -7.15
C VAL A 539 -18.65 12.82 -8.59
N ASP A 540 -18.33 11.55 -8.86
CA ASP A 540 -18.07 11.04 -10.22
C ASP A 540 -19.28 11.26 -11.14
N GLU A 541 -20.51 10.99 -10.66
CA GLU A 541 -21.76 11.23 -11.41
C GLU A 541 -21.96 12.70 -11.73
N VAL A 542 -21.73 13.60 -10.77
CA VAL A 542 -21.87 15.04 -10.96
C VAL A 542 -20.83 15.58 -11.93
N ASP A 543 -19.57 15.11 -11.84
CA ASP A 543 -18.52 15.48 -12.80
C ASP A 543 -18.90 15.07 -14.22
N PHE A 544 -19.37 13.84 -14.41
CA PHE A 544 -19.84 13.36 -15.70
C PHE A 544 -21.11 14.08 -16.19
N PHE A 545 -22.04 14.41 -15.29
CA PHE A 545 -23.23 15.21 -15.60
C PHE A 545 -22.86 16.60 -16.13
N VAL A 546 -21.91 17.28 -15.49
CA VAL A 546 -21.43 18.59 -15.93
C VAL A 546 -20.72 18.48 -17.29
N GLN A 547 -19.91 17.44 -17.50
CA GLN A 547 -19.26 17.18 -18.78
C GLN A 547 -20.26 16.89 -19.91
N ASP A 548 -21.40 16.27 -19.61
CA ASP A 548 -22.46 15.93 -20.57
C ASP A 548 -23.39 17.13 -20.90
N GLY A 549 -23.08 18.34 -20.41
CA GLY A 549 -23.86 19.56 -20.65
C GLY A 549 -24.91 19.85 -19.58
N GLY A 550 -24.86 19.14 -18.44
CA GLY A 550 -25.73 19.36 -17.30
C GLY A 550 -27.21 19.24 -17.64
N TRP A 551 -28.02 20.20 -17.18
CA TRP A 551 -29.47 20.22 -17.40
C TRP A 551 -29.88 20.43 -18.87
N GLU A 552 -28.95 20.84 -19.73
CA GLU A 552 -29.20 20.99 -21.17
C GLU A 552 -29.05 19.66 -21.93
N TYR A 553 -28.63 18.58 -21.26
CA TYR A 553 -28.48 17.26 -21.85
C TYR A 553 -29.83 16.69 -22.32
N LYS A 554 -30.00 16.56 -23.65
CA LYS A 554 -31.24 16.10 -24.30
C LYS A 554 -31.35 14.58 -24.47
N GLY A 555 -30.40 13.81 -23.91
CA GLY A 555 -30.44 12.35 -23.98
C GLY A 555 -30.12 11.78 -25.36
N GLU A 556 -29.52 12.55 -26.27
CA GLU A 556 -28.88 11.99 -27.46
C GLU A 556 -27.70 11.12 -27.00
N ALA A 557 -27.47 10.00 -27.70
CA ALA A 557 -26.47 8.99 -27.33
C ALA A 557 -25.19 9.65 -26.84
N LEU A 558 -24.75 9.32 -25.61
CA LEU A 558 -23.53 9.83 -24.99
C LEU A 558 -22.44 9.88 -26.05
N ASP A 559 -22.02 11.08 -26.42
CA ASP A 559 -21.21 11.30 -27.61
C ASP A 559 -19.78 10.84 -27.30
N TYR A 560 -19.53 9.53 -27.44
CA TYR A 560 -18.26 8.85 -27.18
C TYR A 560 -17.10 9.39 -28.05
N ALA A 561 -17.35 10.39 -28.90
CA ALA A 561 -16.47 10.92 -29.92
C ALA A 561 -15.78 12.26 -29.55
N VAL A 562 -16.14 12.94 -28.45
CA VAL A 562 -15.50 14.20 -28.09
C VAL A 562 -14.19 13.96 -27.33
N GLY A 563 -13.13 13.68 -28.10
CA GLY A 563 -11.74 13.92 -27.70
C GLY A 563 -10.98 12.72 -27.12
N LYS A 564 -10.26 12.03 -28.00
CA LYS A 564 -9.44 10.80 -27.79
C LYS A 564 -10.30 9.55 -27.71
N SER A 565 -9.94 8.54 -28.51
CA SER A 565 -10.57 7.21 -28.54
C SER A 565 -10.89 6.74 -27.12
N THR A 566 -12.17 6.70 -26.74
CA THR A 566 -12.60 6.11 -25.47
C THR A 566 -12.04 4.69 -25.42
N PRO A 567 -11.27 4.32 -24.39
CA PRO A 567 -10.74 2.97 -24.29
C PRO A 567 -11.91 1.99 -24.27
N LYS A 568 -11.87 0.99 -25.13
CA LYS A 568 -12.80 -0.14 -25.03
C LYS A 568 -12.43 -0.94 -23.78
N ALA A 569 -13.44 -1.32 -23.00
CA ALA A 569 -13.26 -2.27 -21.91
C ALA A 569 -12.48 -3.49 -22.45
N ARG A 570 -11.33 -3.79 -21.85
CA ARG A 570 -10.71 -5.10 -22.08
C ARG A 570 -11.65 -6.08 -21.38
N GLY A 571 -12.21 -7.02 -22.11
CA GLY A 571 -13.00 -8.10 -21.50
C GLY A 571 -12.16 -8.79 -20.42
N PHE A 572 -12.84 -9.42 -19.47
CA PHE A 572 -12.25 -10.09 -18.31
C PHE A 572 -10.88 -10.71 -18.64
N ALA A 573 -9.82 -10.36 -17.90
CA ALA A 573 -8.52 -10.98 -18.07
C ALA A 573 -8.64 -12.48 -17.70
N ASN A 574 -8.88 -13.31 -18.71
CA ASN A 574 -9.28 -14.71 -18.54
C ASN A 574 -8.29 -15.46 -17.63
N PRO A 575 -8.77 -16.15 -16.58
CA PRO A 575 -7.92 -16.96 -15.70
C PRO A 575 -7.39 -18.24 -16.38
N ASP A 576 -8.00 -18.67 -17.49
CA ASP A 576 -7.73 -19.99 -18.10
C ASP A 576 -6.73 -19.97 -19.26
N GLU A 577 -6.34 -18.81 -19.80
CA GLU A 577 -5.49 -18.74 -21.01
C GLU A 577 -4.03 -19.12 -20.76
N GLU A 578 -3.53 -19.09 -19.52
CA GLU A 578 -2.18 -19.56 -19.19
C GLU A 578 -2.12 -21.03 -18.74
N LEU A 579 -3.25 -21.70 -18.52
CA LEU A 579 -3.26 -23.13 -18.23
C LEU A 579 -3.12 -23.99 -19.51
N GLY A 580 -3.45 -23.41 -20.68
CA GLY A 580 -3.43 -24.10 -21.97
C GLY A 580 -2.09 -24.12 -22.72
N LEU A 581 -1.10 -23.32 -22.31
CA LEU A 581 0.17 -23.18 -23.04
C LEU A 581 1.33 -24.03 -22.48
N GLU A 582 1.20 -24.60 -21.28
CA GLU A 582 2.19 -25.52 -20.71
C GLU A 582 1.90 -27.01 -20.95
N VAL A 583 0.69 -27.36 -21.43
CA VAL A 583 0.33 -28.76 -21.76
C VAL A 583 0.56 -29.08 -23.25
N GLY A 584 0.72 -28.07 -24.11
CA GLY A 584 1.01 -28.23 -25.55
C GLY A 584 2.50 -28.34 -25.93
N ARG A 585 3.43 -28.41 -24.96
CA ARG A 585 4.88 -28.61 -25.20
C ARG A 585 5.43 -29.93 -24.67
N ARG A 586 4.54 -30.82 -24.22
CA ARG A 586 4.89 -32.21 -23.88
C ARG A 586 3.84 -33.17 -24.42
N TYR A 587 3.51 -33.05 -25.70
CA TYR A 587 3.06 -34.16 -26.55
C TYR A 587 3.50 -33.89 -27.99
#